data_AF-A0A495X4Y0-F1
#
_entry.id   AF-A0A495X4Y0-F1
#
_cell.length_a   1.000
_cell.length_b   1.000
_cell.length_c   1.000
_cell.angle_alpha   90.00
_cell.angle_beta   90.00
_cell.angle_gamma   90.00
#
_symmetry.space_group_name_H-M   'P 1'
#
loop_
_entity.id
_entity.type
_entity.pdbx_description
1 polymer ?
#
loop_
_entity_poly.entity_id
_entity_poly.type
_entity_poly.pdbx_seq_one_letter_code
_entity_poly.pdbx_strand_id
1 'polypeptide(L)'
;MDVDFDDTTARELRRYVERVGDALDLAGECWCCDAGPPATAYLALEGRLPSHPDRDVALVWDERQGWSVAVETGCGEDLLVVVGLPGLVPRPEVVARFVARLLRGQALPDPAPDCTGPSLLARLREANRAETALVSVHSTRRRDAIVTMVSGEVDAATVDVVRAELVAQLANRPARLVVDLADVDFLGARGIAVLIDVDRRARRVHVPVTVVAPTSRVLKPLQATGAHLILHVCPSVLREGA
;
A
#
# COMPACT_ATOMS: atom_id res chain seq x y z
N MET A 1 6.88 26.29 26.33
CA MET A 1 5.72 25.37 26.31
C MET A 1 5.98 24.42 25.15
N ASP A 2 6.81 23.39 25.39
CA ASP A 2 7.38 22.48 24.36
C ASP A 2 6.42 21.35 23.95
N VAL A 3 5.12 21.64 23.90
CA VAL A 3 4.06 20.62 23.82
C VAL A 3 3.77 20.16 22.37
N ASP A 4 4.55 20.57 21.35
CA ASP A 4 4.10 20.41 19.94
C ASP A 4 5.02 19.60 18.99
N PHE A 5 6.33 19.50 19.28
CA PHE A 5 7.28 18.88 18.33
C PHE A 5 7.38 17.36 18.49
N ASP A 6 7.40 16.89 19.75
CA ASP A 6 7.51 15.48 20.09
C ASP A 6 6.26 14.70 19.66
N ASP A 7 5.07 15.26 19.93
CA ASP A 7 3.79 14.65 19.54
C ASP A 7 3.59 14.58 18.02
N THR A 8 4.02 15.63 17.28
CA THR A 8 3.94 15.63 15.82
C THR A 8 4.89 14.59 15.22
N THR A 9 6.12 14.51 15.72
CA THR A 9 7.10 13.51 15.24
C THR A 9 6.63 12.10 15.59
N ALA A 10 6.09 11.89 16.79
CA ALA A 10 5.49 10.64 17.24
C ALA A 10 4.35 10.19 16.32
N ARG A 11 3.44 11.10 15.97
CA ARG A 11 2.32 10.83 15.07
C ARG A 11 2.78 10.47 13.67
N GLU A 12 3.75 11.21 13.12
CA GLU A 12 4.29 10.93 11.78
C GLU A 12 5.08 9.62 11.74
N LEU A 13 5.84 9.30 12.79
CA LEU A 13 6.54 8.02 12.92
C LEU A 13 5.55 6.87 13.00
N ARG A 14 4.56 6.95 13.89
CA ARG A 14 3.52 5.93 14.02
C ARG A 14 2.83 5.64 12.69
N ARG A 15 2.45 6.69 11.96
CA ARG A 15 1.84 6.58 10.62
C ARG A 15 2.79 5.94 9.60
N TYR A 16 4.07 6.29 9.65
CA TYR A 16 5.07 5.70 8.76
C TYR A 16 5.25 4.20 9.03
N VAL A 17 5.36 3.80 10.31
CA VAL A 17 5.51 2.40 10.73
C VAL A 17 4.27 1.59 10.36
N GLU A 18 3.07 2.15 10.54
CA GLU A 18 1.82 1.52 10.11
C GLU A 18 1.84 1.22 8.59
N ARG A 19 2.27 2.17 7.77
CA ARG A 19 2.41 1.97 6.31
C ARG A 19 3.47 0.93 5.95
N VAL A 20 4.57 0.86 6.70
CA VAL A 20 5.58 -0.20 6.53
C VAL A 20 4.98 -1.57 6.88
N GLY A 21 4.20 -1.66 7.95
CA GLY A 21 3.47 -2.87 8.33
C GLY A 21 2.47 -3.32 7.24
N ASP A 22 1.69 -2.39 6.71
CA ASP A 22 0.75 -2.63 5.60
C ASP A 22 1.48 -3.15 4.35
N ALA A 23 2.61 -2.53 3.98
CA ALA A 23 3.41 -2.95 2.81
C ALA A 23 4.07 -4.33 2.99
N LEU A 24 4.24 -4.77 4.24
CA LEU A 24 4.75 -6.10 4.61
C LEU A 24 3.64 -7.16 4.76
N ASP A 25 2.37 -6.79 4.53
CA ASP A 25 1.19 -7.63 4.77
C ASP A 25 1.10 -8.16 6.23
N LEU A 26 1.60 -7.41 7.22
CA LEU A 26 1.52 -7.79 8.63
C LEU A 26 0.12 -7.48 9.20
N ALA A 27 -0.53 -8.48 9.82
CA ALA A 27 -1.85 -8.30 10.43
C ALA A 27 -1.76 -7.93 11.92
N GLY A 28 -2.43 -6.86 12.36
CA GLY A 28 -2.67 -6.57 13.78
C GLY A 28 -1.53 -5.83 14.52
N GLU A 29 -1.41 -6.06 15.84
CA GLU A 29 -0.47 -5.41 16.77
C GLU A 29 0.97 -5.97 16.66
N CYS A 30 1.44 -6.30 15.45
CA CYS A 30 2.77 -6.87 15.22
C CYS A 30 3.90 -5.83 15.23
N TRP A 31 3.62 -4.61 15.66
CA TRP A 31 4.59 -3.53 15.70
C TRP A 31 4.36 -2.57 16.86
N CYS A 32 5.43 -1.96 17.33
CA CYS A 32 5.40 -0.87 18.29
C CYS A 32 6.41 0.20 17.88
N CYS A 33 6.19 1.44 18.32
CA CYS A 33 7.14 2.53 18.13
C CYS A 33 7.23 3.40 19.38
N ASP A 34 8.44 3.81 19.72
CA ASP A 34 8.71 4.83 20.73
C ASP A 34 9.18 6.09 20.01
N ALA A 35 8.54 7.22 20.31
CA ALA A 35 8.88 8.50 19.71
C ALA A 35 9.84 9.32 20.59
N GLY A 36 10.12 8.88 21.82
CA GLY A 36 11.07 9.54 22.70
C GLY A 36 12.48 9.46 22.10
N PRO A 37 13.33 10.49 22.26
CA PRO A 37 14.67 10.51 21.67
C PRO A 37 15.60 9.50 22.37
N PRO A 38 16.23 8.55 21.65
CA PRO A 38 16.15 8.37 20.20
C PRO A 38 14.88 7.61 19.78
N ALA A 39 14.16 8.12 18.78
CA ALA A 39 12.94 7.46 18.33
C ALA A 39 13.25 6.09 17.72
N THR A 40 12.44 5.08 18.03
CA THR A 40 12.60 3.69 17.60
C THR A 40 11.31 3.05 17.12
N ALA A 41 11.41 2.01 16.30
CA ALA A 41 10.30 1.14 15.96
C ALA A 41 10.73 -0.32 15.85
N TYR A 42 9.79 -1.22 16.11
CA TYR A 42 9.97 -2.67 16.04
C TYR A 42 8.77 -3.27 15.31
N LEU A 43 9.02 -4.19 14.37
CA LEU A 43 8.00 -5.02 13.73
C LEU A 43 8.46 -6.49 13.77
N ALA A 44 7.60 -7.38 14.26
CA ALA A 44 7.81 -8.81 14.15
C ALA A 44 7.54 -9.25 12.71
N LEU A 45 8.48 -9.96 12.08
CA LEU A 45 8.33 -10.45 10.72
C LEU A 45 7.91 -11.92 10.70
N GLU A 46 6.96 -12.26 9.82
CA GLU A 46 6.65 -13.65 9.52
C GLU A 46 7.71 -14.25 8.59
N GLY A 47 8.51 -15.18 9.11
CA GLY A 47 9.51 -15.91 8.34
C GLY A 47 10.77 -16.24 9.12
N ARG A 48 11.76 -16.79 8.41
CA ARG A 48 13.09 -17.13 8.94
C ARG A 48 14.14 -16.71 7.94
N LEU A 49 15.25 -16.17 8.42
CA LEU A 49 16.40 -15.93 7.57
C LEU A 49 17.10 -17.26 7.26
N PRO A 50 17.53 -17.51 6.02
CA PRO A 50 18.29 -18.72 5.70
C PRO A 50 19.57 -18.90 6.52
N SER A 51 20.20 -17.80 6.96
CA SER A 51 21.36 -17.81 7.84
C SER A 51 21.06 -18.14 9.30
N HIS A 52 19.80 -17.99 9.73
CA HIS A 52 19.34 -18.20 11.10
C HIS A 52 17.94 -18.85 11.10
N PRO A 53 17.83 -20.13 10.70
CA PRO A 53 16.54 -20.79 10.47
C PRO A 53 15.70 -21.00 11.74
N ASP A 54 16.35 -21.03 12.91
CA ASP A 54 15.70 -21.32 14.18
C ASP A 54 15.30 -20.08 14.98
N ARG A 55 15.53 -18.88 14.43
CA ARG A 55 15.36 -17.61 15.16
C ARG A 55 14.26 -16.75 14.56
N ASP A 56 13.46 -16.15 15.42
CA ASP A 56 12.51 -15.13 15.02
C ASP A 56 13.24 -13.90 14.47
N VAL A 57 12.62 -13.31 13.47
CA VAL A 57 13.18 -12.19 12.70
C VAL A 57 12.35 -10.97 13.00
N ALA A 58 13.02 -9.88 13.34
CA ALA A 58 12.41 -8.58 13.57
C ALA A 58 12.97 -7.57 12.58
N LEU A 59 12.14 -6.61 12.23
CA LEU A 59 12.54 -5.39 11.56
C LEU A 59 12.59 -4.28 12.61
N VAL A 60 13.75 -3.68 12.80
CA VAL A 60 13.98 -2.61 13.76
C VAL A 60 14.35 -1.32 13.06
N TRP A 61 13.94 -0.19 13.64
CA TRP A 61 14.24 1.14 13.16
C TRP A 61 14.75 2.00 14.30
N ASP A 62 15.76 2.83 14.04
CA ASP A 62 16.13 3.93 14.91
C ASP A 62 16.42 5.21 14.12
N GLU A 63 16.22 6.36 14.75
CA GLU A 63 16.38 7.68 14.11
C GLU A 63 17.79 7.99 13.56
N ARG A 64 18.81 7.22 13.96
CA ARG A 64 20.22 7.42 13.58
C ARG A 64 20.65 6.51 12.44
N GLN A 65 20.14 5.28 12.38
CA GLN A 65 20.58 4.27 11.41
C GLN A 65 19.50 3.89 10.39
N GLY A 66 18.23 4.12 10.69
CA GLY A 66 17.11 3.69 9.85
C GLY A 66 16.74 2.22 10.07
N TRP A 67 16.22 1.57 9.02
CA TRP A 67 15.72 0.20 9.12
C TRP A 67 16.85 -0.83 9.10
N SER A 68 16.76 -1.84 9.96
CA SER A 68 17.64 -3.01 9.96
C SER A 68 16.84 -4.28 10.24
N VAL A 69 17.25 -5.40 9.64
CA VAL A 69 16.76 -6.73 10.04
C VAL A 69 17.61 -7.24 11.18
N ALA A 70 16.97 -7.68 12.24
CA ALA A 70 17.59 -8.33 13.38
C ALA A 70 17.00 -9.72 13.63
N VAL A 71 17.76 -10.57 14.30
CA VAL A 71 17.29 -11.87 14.79
C VAL A 71 17.35 -11.91 16.31
N GLU A 72 16.38 -12.56 16.92
CA GLU A 72 16.36 -12.73 18.38
C GLU A 72 17.50 -13.64 18.85
N THR A 73 18.21 -13.24 19.89
CA THR A 73 19.36 -13.97 20.45
C THR A 73 19.11 -14.51 21.85
N GLY A 74 18.02 -15.26 22.03
CA GLY A 74 17.71 -15.88 23.33
C GLY A 74 17.20 -14.87 24.36
N CYS A 75 16.23 -15.31 25.15
CA CYS A 75 15.46 -14.48 26.09
C CYS A 75 14.96 -13.13 25.55
N GLY A 76 14.33 -13.13 24.36
CA GLY A 76 13.33 -12.16 23.90
C GLY A 76 13.72 -10.68 23.74
N GLU A 77 14.83 -10.22 24.31
CA GLU A 77 15.19 -8.80 24.37
C GLU A 77 16.50 -8.50 23.62
N ASP A 78 17.42 -9.46 23.51
CA ASP A 78 18.67 -9.25 22.77
C ASP A 78 18.45 -9.50 21.27
N LEU A 79 18.67 -8.46 20.47
CA LEU A 79 18.56 -8.51 19.01
C LEU A 79 19.95 -8.39 18.38
N LEU A 80 20.27 -9.33 17.49
CA LEU A 80 21.45 -9.25 16.65
C LEU A 80 21.07 -8.66 15.30
N VAL A 81 21.50 -7.43 15.04
CA VAL A 81 21.36 -6.79 13.73
C VAL A 81 22.15 -7.60 12.70
N VAL A 82 21.45 -8.12 11.70
CA VAL A 82 22.02 -8.92 10.61
C VAL A 82 22.42 -8.00 9.45
N VAL A 83 21.54 -7.06 9.09
CA VAL A 83 21.73 -6.21 7.91
C VAL A 83 20.88 -4.94 7.99
N GLY A 84 21.49 -3.81 7.63
CA GLY A 84 20.81 -2.51 7.53
C GLY A 84 20.31 -2.22 6.11
N LEU A 85 19.19 -1.52 6.01
CA LEU A 85 18.68 -0.89 4.79
C LEU A 85 19.13 0.57 4.76
N PRO A 86 19.76 1.05 3.67
CA PRO A 86 20.16 2.44 3.54
C PRO A 86 19.02 3.43 3.64
N GLY A 87 19.29 4.53 4.33
CA GLY A 87 18.40 5.67 4.48
C GLY A 87 17.57 5.61 5.75
N LEU A 88 17.40 6.78 6.36
CA LEU A 88 16.64 6.89 7.61
C LEU A 88 15.15 6.59 7.43
N VAL A 89 14.52 7.06 6.36
CA VAL A 89 13.07 6.88 6.15
C VAL A 89 12.82 6.51 4.67
N PRO A 90 13.24 5.31 4.23
CA PRO A 90 12.97 4.83 2.87
C PRO A 90 11.46 4.65 2.67
N ARG A 91 11.00 4.55 1.42
CA ARG A 91 9.57 4.31 1.17
C ARG A 91 9.15 2.93 1.71
N PRO A 92 7.92 2.78 2.24
CA PRO A 92 7.42 1.49 2.74
C PRO A 92 7.62 0.32 1.77
N GLU A 93 7.37 0.52 0.48
CA GLU A 93 7.54 -0.51 -0.55
C GLU A 93 9.01 -0.93 -0.75
N VAL A 94 9.96 -0.03 -0.50
CA VAL A 94 11.40 -0.33 -0.53
C VAL A 94 11.76 -1.21 0.66
N VAL A 95 11.22 -0.90 1.85
CA VAL A 95 11.39 -1.72 3.06
C VAL A 95 10.81 -3.12 2.84
N ALA A 96 9.59 -3.21 2.31
CA ALA A 96 8.94 -4.49 2.02
C ALA A 96 9.73 -5.34 1.02
N ARG A 97 10.23 -4.72 -0.07
CA ARG A 97 11.06 -5.40 -1.06
C ARG A 97 12.38 -5.88 -0.47
N PHE A 98 13.00 -5.09 0.39
CA PHE A 98 14.22 -5.44 1.10
C PHE A 98 14.03 -6.68 1.98
N VAL A 99 12.98 -6.68 2.81
CA VAL A 99 12.62 -7.83 3.66
C VAL A 99 12.32 -9.07 2.82
N ALA A 100 11.48 -8.96 1.78
CA ALA A 100 11.13 -10.08 0.92
C ALA A 100 12.35 -10.70 0.20
N ARG A 101 13.35 -9.89 -0.17
CA ARG A 101 14.61 -10.39 -0.75
C ARG A 101 15.45 -11.14 0.28
N LEU A 102 15.55 -10.62 1.50
CA LEU A 102 16.32 -11.23 2.58
C LEU A 102 15.75 -12.58 3.02
N LEU A 103 14.43 -12.65 3.21
CA LEU A 103 13.75 -13.91 3.55
C LEU A 103 13.91 -14.97 2.45
N ARG A 104 14.12 -14.55 1.18
CA ARG A 104 14.43 -15.42 0.05
C ARG A 104 15.92 -15.71 -0.15
N GLY A 105 16.81 -15.19 0.71
CA GLY A 105 18.26 -15.38 0.61
C GLY A 105 18.90 -14.67 -0.60
N GLN A 106 18.27 -13.63 -1.14
CA GLN A 106 18.79 -12.91 -2.30
C GLN A 106 19.79 -11.82 -1.86
N ALA A 107 20.91 -11.69 -2.58
CA ALA A 107 21.91 -10.68 -2.32
C ALA A 107 21.33 -9.26 -2.42
N LEU A 108 21.71 -8.39 -1.48
CA LEU A 108 21.38 -6.97 -1.46
C LEU A 108 22.47 -6.16 -2.16
N PRO A 109 22.12 -5.07 -2.85
CA PRO A 109 23.11 -4.11 -3.33
C PRO A 109 23.79 -3.39 -2.14
N ASP A 110 25.06 -3.02 -2.35
CA ASP A 110 25.91 -2.36 -1.36
C ASP A 110 25.31 -1.00 -0.94
N PRO A 111 25.32 -0.64 0.35
CA PRO A 111 24.70 0.59 0.81
C PRO A 111 25.54 1.81 0.43
N ALA A 112 24.91 2.80 -0.23
CA ALA A 112 25.52 4.13 -0.37
C ALA A 112 25.30 4.94 0.92
N PRO A 113 26.35 5.54 1.52
CA PRO A 113 26.18 6.43 2.65
C PRO A 113 25.73 7.81 2.17
N ASP A 114 24.76 8.43 2.85
CA ASP A 114 24.71 9.88 2.86
C ASP A 114 24.09 10.41 4.18
N CYS A 115 24.94 11.06 4.98
CA CYS A 115 24.64 11.49 6.35
C CYS A 115 24.18 12.95 6.46
N THR A 116 23.88 13.62 5.34
CA THR A 116 23.46 15.03 5.35
C THR A 116 22.16 15.18 4.59
N GLY A 117 21.05 15.15 5.32
CA GLY A 117 19.74 15.35 4.71
C GLY A 117 18.74 15.96 5.69
N PRO A 118 17.49 16.15 5.24
CA PRO A 118 16.46 16.86 6.00
C PRO A 118 16.21 16.26 7.39
N SER A 119 15.66 17.06 8.31
CA SER A 119 15.30 16.61 9.66
C SER A 119 14.39 15.37 9.64
N LEU A 120 14.40 14.58 10.73
CA LEU A 120 13.58 13.37 10.83
C LEU A 120 12.11 13.64 10.50
N LEU A 121 11.52 14.69 11.09
CA LEU A 121 10.15 15.09 10.81
C LEU A 121 9.90 15.40 9.31
N ALA A 122 10.84 16.08 8.65
CA ALA A 122 10.71 16.38 7.22
C ALA A 122 10.80 15.11 6.36
N ARG A 123 11.66 14.16 6.74
CA ARG A 123 11.76 12.83 6.09
C ARG A 123 10.52 11.99 6.31
N LEU A 124 10.00 11.92 7.54
CA LEU A 124 8.76 11.22 7.87
C LEU A 124 7.58 11.81 7.10
N ARG A 125 7.43 13.13 7.09
CA ARG A 125 6.40 13.81 6.29
C ARG A 125 6.54 13.56 4.81
N GLU A 126 7.77 13.52 4.29
CA GLU A 126 8.02 13.24 2.88
C GLU A 126 7.71 11.78 2.56
N ALA A 127 8.15 10.81 3.36
CA ALA A 127 7.81 9.40 3.19
C ALA A 127 6.30 9.17 3.34
N ASN A 128 5.65 9.86 4.28
CA ASN A 128 4.20 9.87 4.49
C ASN A 128 3.44 10.58 3.36
N ARG A 129 4.05 11.57 2.69
CA ARG A 129 3.53 12.20 1.45
C ARG A 129 3.84 11.39 0.19
N ALA A 130 4.91 10.61 0.19
CA ALA A 130 5.40 9.89 -0.97
C ALA A 130 4.53 8.69 -1.36
N GLU A 131 3.44 8.42 -0.65
CA GLU A 131 2.20 7.92 -1.27
C GLU A 131 1.30 9.09 -1.62
N THR A 132 1.61 9.68 -2.76
CA THR A 132 0.56 9.88 -3.74
C THR A 132 1.11 9.23 -5.00
N ALA A 133 1.11 7.89 -5.04
CA ALA A 133 0.88 7.25 -6.33
C ALA A 133 -0.48 7.82 -6.75
N LEU A 134 -0.45 8.84 -7.61
CA LEU A 134 -1.62 9.62 -7.99
C LEU A 134 -2.65 8.66 -8.58
N VAL A 135 -3.58 8.18 -7.75
CA VAL A 135 -4.80 7.59 -8.26
C VAL A 135 -5.49 8.74 -8.98
N SER A 136 -5.48 8.68 -10.30
CA SER A 136 -6.15 9.67 -11.13
C SER A 136 -7.45 9.05 -11.56
N VAL A 137 -8.55 9.72 -11.23
CA VAL A 137 -9.88 9.25 -11.57
C VAL A 137 -10.53 10.30 -12.46
N HIS A 138 -10.85 9.91 -13.69
CA HIS A 138 -11.44 10.79 -14.67
C HIS A 138 -12.69 10.14 -15.26
N SER A 139 -13.83 10.78 -15.04
CA SER A 139 -15.11 10.35 -15.63
C SER A 139 -15.40 11.14 -16.90
N THR A 140 -15.76 10.44 -17.96
CA THR A 140 -16.18 11.05 -19.22
C THR A 140 -17.45 10.40 -19.73
N ARG A 141 -18.37 11.20 -20.27
CA ARG A 141 -19.57 10.69 -20.91
C ARG A 141 -19.21 10.19 -22.32
N ARG A 142 -19.64 8.96 -22.64
CA ARG A 142 -19.50 8.34 -23.95
C ARG A 142 -20.84 7.75 -24.36
N ARG A 143 -21.50 8.39 -25.34
CA ARG A 143 -22.86 8.03 -25.78
C ARG A 143 -23.82 7.95 -24.56
N ASP A 144 -24.31 6.76 -24.25
CA ASP A 144 -25.24 6.42 -23.17
C ASP A 144 -24.56 5.96 -21.88
N ALA A 145 -23.23 5.81 -21.86
CA ALA A 145 -22.47 5.39 -20.70
C ALA A 145 -21.62 6.52 -20.08
N ILE A 146 -21.40 6.42 -18.77
CA ILE A 146 -20.30 7.13 -18.09
C ILE A 146 -19.13 6.16 -18.01
N VAL A 147 -17.96 6.58 -18.48
CA VAL A 147 -16.72 5.82 -18.39
C VAL A 147 -15.83 6.51 -17.37
N THR A 148 -15.59 5.84 -16.25
CA THR A 148 -14.68 6.29 -15.18
C THR A 148 -13.36 5.55 -15.36
N MET A 149 -12.35 6.28 -15.83
CA MET A 149 -10.99 5.78 -16.02
C MET A 149 -10.21 5.98 -14.72
N VAL A 150 -9.57 4.90 -14.26
CA VAL A 150 -8.72 4.90 -13.06
C VAL A 150 -7.30 4.53 -13.48
N SER A 151 -6.32 5.30 -13.04
CA SER A 151 -4.90 5.00 -13.27
C SER A 151 -4.09 5.07 -11.97
N GLY A 152 -2.97 4.37 -11.93
CA GLY A 152 -2.09 4.30 -10.76
C GLY A 152 -2.44 3.12 -9.83
N GLU A 153 -2.22 3.29 -8.52
CA GLU A 153 -2.40 2.22 -7.53
C GLU A 153 -3.72 2.38 -6.78
N VAL A 154 -4.50 1.30 -6.67
CA VAL A 154 -5.79 1.26 -5.98
C VAL A 154 -5.69 0.37 -4.74
N ASP A 155 -5.44 0.98 -3.59
CA ASP A 155 -5.14 0.31 -2.32
C ASP A 155 -5.84 0.98 -1.12
N ALA A 156 -5.43 0.62 0.09
CA ALA A 156 -5.96 1.18 1.33
C ALA A 156 -5.91 2.70 1.44
N ALA A 157 -4.88 3.33 0.88
CA ALA A 157 -4.63 4.76 0.97
C ALA A 157 -5.37 5.55 -0.13
N THR A 158 -5.60 4.95 -1.30
CA THR A 158 -6.14 5.65 -2.48
C THR A 158 -7.62 5.33 -2.77
N VAL A 159 -8.15 4.24 -2.21
CA VAL A 159 -9.47 3.71 -2.56
C VAL A 159 -10.64 4.68 -2.31
N ASP A 160 -10.53 5.58 -1.32
CA ASP A 160 -11.63 6.51 -1.00
C ASP A 160 -11.86 7.54 -2.11
N VAL A 161 -10.82 7.94 -2.83
CA VAL A 161 -10.93 8.83 -4.01
C VAL A 161 -11.72 8.14 -5.13
N VAL A 162 -11.38 6.88 -5.42
CA VAL A 162 -12.08 6.06 -6.43
C VAL A 162 -13.53 5.83 -6.01
N ARG A 163 -13.77 5.50 -4.73
CA ARG A 163 -15.11 5.28 -4.20
C ARG A 163 -15.98 6.54 -4.35
N ALA A 164 -15.46 7.70 -3.94
CA ALA A 164 -16.21 8.96 -3.98
C ALA A 164 -16.68 9.29 -5.40
N GLU A 165 -15.79 9.17 -6.39
CA GLU A 165 -16.11 9.45 -7.78
C GLU A 165 -17.13 8.45 -8.36
N LEU A 166 -16.94 7.14 -8.16
CA LEU A 166 -17.90 6.13 -8.64
C LEU A 166 -19.29 6.31 -8.03
N VAL A 167 -19.37 6.64 -6.74
CA VAL A 167 -20.64 6.93 -6.06
C VAL A 167 -21.28 8.21 -6.61
N ALA A 168 -20.49 9.26 -6.84
CA ALA A 168 -20.98 10.49 -7.45
C ALA A 168 -21.56 10.23 -8.86
N GLN A 169 -20.89 9.43 -9.68
CA GLN A 169 -21.41 9.05 -11.00
C GLN A 169 -22.67 8.20 -10.90
N LEU A 170 -22.76 7.26 -9.96
CA LEU A 170 -23.99 6.48 -9.74
C LEU A 170 -25.17 7.35 -9.28
N ALA A 171 -24.93 8.39 -8.48
CA ALA A 171 -25.97 9.31 -8.03
C ALA A 171 -26.66 10.03 -9.21
N ASN A 172 -25.93 10.26 -10.30
CA ASN A 172 -26.46 10.84 -11.54
C ASN A 172 -27.30 9.84 -12.37
N ARG A 173 -27.42 8.58 -11.94
CA ARG A 173 -28.16 7.48 -12.60
C ARG A 173 -27.94 7.40 -14.12
N PRO A 174 -26.70 7.20 -14.58
CA PRO A 174 -26.42 7.03 -16.00
C PRO A 174 -27.07 5.75 -16.53
N ALA A 175 -27.25 5.64 -17.85
CA ALA A 175 -27.82 4.42 -18.44
C ALA A 175 -26.89 3.20 -18.25
N ARG A 176 -25.57 3.45 -18.12
CA ARG A 176 -24.54 2.47 -17.75
C ARG A 176 -23.33 3.17 -17.13
N LEU A 177 -22.66 2.50 -16.20
CA LEU A 177 -21.35 2.91 -15.68
C LEU A 177 -20.29 1.89 -16.11
N VAL A 178 -19.20 2.37 -16.70
CA VAL A 178 -18.02 1.57 -17.06
C VAL A 178 -16.86 2.02 -16.19
N VAL A 179 -16.23 1.10 -15.48
CA VAL A 179 -15.02 1.35 -14.69
C VAL A 179 -13.85 0.80 -15.48
N ASP A 180 -13.04 1.69 -16.04
CA ASP A 180 -11.87 1.33 -16.82
C ASP A 180 -10.63 1.31 -15.94
N LEU A 181 -10.06 0.12 -15.75
CA LEU A 181 -8.88 -0.15 -14.93
C LEU A 181 -7.67 -0.52 -15.80
N ALA A 182 -7.66 -0.13 -17.08
CA ALA A 182 -6.57 -0.45 -18.00
C ALA A 182 -5.20 0.08 -17.54
N ASP A 183 -5.18 1.28 -16.97
CA ASP A 183 -3.96 1.98 -16.53
C ASP A 183 -3.70 1.82 -15.02
N VAL A 184 -4.29 0.79 -14.39
CA VAL A 184 -4.05 0.46 -12.98
C VAL A 184 -2.82 -0.44 -12.83
N ASP A 185 -1.86 0.04 -12.04
CA ASP A 185 -0.58 -0.63 -11.79
C ASP A 185 -0.66 -1.69 -10.67
N PHE A 186 -1.59 -1.48 -9.73
CA PHE A 186 -1.84 -2.33 -8.58
C PHE A 186 -3.30 -2.25 -8.11
N LEU A 187 -3.89 -3.40 -7.77
CA LEU A 187 -5.23 -3.48 -7.18
C LEU A 187 -5.20 -4.32 -5.90
N GLY A 188 -5.34 -3.66 -4.76
CA GLY A 188 -5.42 -4.29 -3.44
C GLY A 188 -6.83 -4.76 -3.05
N ALA A 189 -6.93 -5.50 -1.94
CA ALA A 189 -8.18 -6.07 -1.45
C ALA A 189 -9.29 -5.04 -1.20
N ARG A 190 -8.95 -3.86 -0.67
CA ARG A 190 -9.90 -2.76 -0.46
C ARG A 190 -10.44 -2.20 -1.78
N GLY A 191 -9.61 -2.12 -2.82
CA GLY A 191 -10.06 -1.73 -4.17
C GLY A 191 -11.09 -2.69 -4.74
N ILE A 192 -10.87 -4.00 -4.58
CA ILE A 192 -11.84 -5.05 -4.98
C ILE A 192 -13.15 -4.90 -4.21
N ALA A 193 -13.09 -4.69 -2.90
CA ALA A 193 -14.27 -4.48 -2.07
C ALA A 193 -15.10 -3.29 -2.56
N VAL A 194 -14.45 -2.19 -2.99
CA VAL A 194 -15.15 -1.03 -3.57
C VAL A 194 -15.84 -1.35 -4.88
N LEU A 195 -15.21 -2.11 -5.78
CA LEU A 195 -15.87 -2.51 -7.03
C LEU A 195 -17.14 -3.33 -6.74
N ILE A 196 -17.08 -4.25 -5.78
CA ILE A 196 -18.22 -5.07 -5.36
C ILE A 196 -19.32 -4.20 -4.72
N ASP A 197 -18.95 -3.28 -3.83
CA ASP A 197 -19.89 -2.36 -3.19
C ASP A 197 -20.59 -1.45 -4.21
N VAL A 198 -19.85 -0.94 -5.19
CA VAL A 198 -20.36 -0.11 -6.28
C VAL A 198 -21.34 -0.91 -7.15
N ASP A 199 -21.01 -2.14 -7.55
CA ASP A 199 -21.93 -3.02 -8.30
C ASP A 199 -23.23 -3.29 -7.51
N ARG A 200 -23.12 -3.62 -6.22
CA ARG A 200 -24.29 -3.82 -5.34
C ARG A 200 -25.18 -2.58 -5.26
N ARG A 201 -24.57 -1.39 -5.12
CA ARG A 201 -25.31 -0.11 -5.09
C ARG A 201 -25.97 0.18 -6.43
N ALA A 202 -25.25 -0.03 -7.53
CA ALA A 202 -25.73 0.22 -8.88
C ALA A 202 -26.96 -0.66 -9.23
N ARG A 203 -26.96 -1.94 -8.80
CA ARG A 203 -28.13 -2.82 -8.93
C ARG A 203 -29.38 -2.28 -8.25
N ARG A 204 -29.26 -1.66 -7.06
CA ARG A 204 -30.41 -1.06 -6.36
C ARG A 204 -31.02 0.11 -7.11
N VAL A 205 -30.21 0.82 -7.90
CA VAL A 205 -30.64 1.95 -8.73
C VAL A 205 -30.80 1.58 -10.20
N HIS A 206 -30.76 0.28 -10.54
CA HIS A 206 -30.91 -0.27 -11.88
C HIS A 206 -29.92 0.29 -12.91
N VAL A 207 -28.70 0.61 -12.48
CA VAL A 207 -27.59 1.04 -13.36
C VAL A 207 -26.67 -0.16 -13.60
N PRO A 208 -26.53 -0.66 -14.84
CA PRO A 208 -25.55 -1.69 -15.17
C PRO A 208 -24.11 -1.18 -14.98
N VAL A 209 -23.27 -1.97 -14.32
CA VAL A 209 -21.84 -1.71 -14.16
C VAL A 209 -21.02 -2.70 -14.98
N THR A 210 -19.98 -2.23 -15.64
CA THR A 210 -18.99 -3.08 -16.33
C THR A 210 -17.58 -2.68 -15.89
N VAL A 211 -16.76 -3.66 -15.53
CA VAL A 211 -15.36 -3.45 -15.15
C VAL A 211 -14.48 -3.88 -16.30
N VAL A 212 -13.64 -2.98 -16.81
CA VAL A 212 -12.66 -3.28 -17.86
C VAL A 212 -11.32 -3.54 -17.19
N ALA A 213 -10.82 -4.78 -17.32
CA ALA A 213 -9.62 -5.26 -16.65
C ALA A 213 -8.70 -6.00 -17.65
N PRO A 214 -8.02 -5.28 -18.56
CA PRO A 214 -7.17 -5.88 -19.60
C PRO A 214 -5.88 -6.48 -19.04
N THR A 215 -5.40 -5.98 -17.90
CA THR A 215 -4.09 -6.33 -17.35
C THR A 215 -4.20 -7.44 -16.30
N SER A 216 -3.17 -8.29 -16.22
CA SER A 216 -3.08 -9.31 -15.16
C SER A 216 -2.95 -8.70 -13.76
N ARG A 217 -2.55 -7.43 -13.65
CA ARG A 217 -2.43 -6.67 -12.40
C ARG A 217 -3.78 -6.45 -11.74
N VAL A 218 -4.84 -6.34 -12.54
CA VAL A 218 -6.22 -6.20 -12.10
C VAL A 218 -6.94 -7.55 -12.12
N LEU A 219 -6.74 -8.33 -13.18
CA LEU A 219 -7.47 -9.58 -13.40
C LEU A 219 -7.11 -10.68 -12.37
N LYS A 220 -5.83 -10.87 -12.04
CA LYS A 220 -5.41 -11.92 -11.10
C LYS A 220 -5.96 -11.70 -9.67
N PRO A 221 -5.91 -10.48 -9.09
CA PRO A 221 -6.56 -10.23 -7.80
C PRO A 221 -8.08 -10.48 -7.81
N LEU A 222 -8.78 -10.09 -8.89
CA LEU A 222 -10.22 -10.38 -9.05
C LEU A 222 -10.53 -11.88 -9.18
N GLN A 223 -9.60 -12.65 -9.76
CA GLN A 223 -9.69 -14.10 -9.85
C GLN A 223 -9.46 -14.77 -8.49
N ALA A 224 -8.39 -14.39 -7.80
CA ALA A 224 -8.03 -14.94 -6.50
C ALA A 224 -9.13 -14.75 -5.44
N THR A 225 -9.84 -13.62 -5.50
CA THR A 225 -10.95 -13.29 -4.58
C THR A 225 -12.31 -13.81 -5.04
N GLY A 226 -12.42 -14.40 -6.24
CA GLY A 226 -13.70 -14.77 -6.84
C GLY A 226 -14.57 -13.58 -7.28
N ALA A 227 -14.10 -12.34 -7.15
CA ALA A 227 -14.85 -11.13 -7.50
C ALA A 227 -15.27 -11.08 -8.98
N HIS A 228 -14.48 -11.66 -9.88
CA HIS A 228 -14.81 -11.82 -11.31
C HIS A 228 -16.08 -12.64 -11.58
N LEU A 229 -16.57 -13.44 -10.63
CA LEU A 229 -17.83 -14.18 -10.75
C LEU A 229 -19.06 -13.33 -10.40
N ILE A 230 -18.85 -12.21 -9.71
CA ILE A 230 -19.90 -11.30 -9.23
C ILE A 230 -19.98 -10.07 -10.14
N LEU A 231 -18.81 -9.55 -10.53
CA LEU A 231 -18.65 -8.38 -11.38
C LEU A 231 -18.72 -8.77 -12.87
N HIS A 232 -19.34 -7.93 -13.68
CA HIS A 232 -19.25 -8.08 -15.13
C HIS A 232 -17.90 -7.55 -15.63
N VAL A 233 -16.91 -8.45 -15.76
CA VAL A 233 -15.53 -8.12 -16.15
C VAL A 233 -15.32 -8.37 -17.64
N CYS A 234 -14.74 -7.40 -18.34
CA CYS A 234 -14.38 -7.49 -19.75
C CYS A 234 -12.88 -7.22 -19.98
N PRO A 235 -12.24 -7.88 -20.98
CA PRO A 235 -10.82 -7.69 -21.28
C PRO A 235 -10.55 -6.36 -22.01
N SER A 236 -11.57 -5.72 -22.57
CA SER A 236 -11.47 -4.37 -23.15
C SER A 236 -12.86 -3.74 -23.17
N VAL A 237 -12.90 -2.41 -23.24
CA VAL A 237 -14.12 -1.72 -23.68
C VAL A 237 -14.34 -2.14 -25.13
N LEU A 238 -15.31 -3.03 -25.38
CA LEU A 238 -15.74 -3.30 -26.75
C LEU A 238 -16.17 -1.96 -27.34
N ARG A 239 -15.41 -1.47 -28.32
CA ARG A 239 -15.87 -0.44 -29.25
C ARG A 239 -16.97 -1.10 -30.08
N GLU A 240 -18.19 -1.14 -29.56
CA GLU A 240 -19.32 -1.49 -30.39
C GLU A 240 -19.56 -0.35 -31.39
N GLY A 241 -19.09 -0.59 -32.61
CA GLY A 241 -19.76 -0.20 -33.85
C GLY A 241 -19.87 1.30 -34.15
N ALA A 242 -19.29 1.66 -35.29
CA ALA A 242 -19.63 2.84 -36.07
C ALA A 242 -21.09 2.85 -36.49
#